data_AF-A0A519GRZ2-F1
#
_entry.id   AF-A0A519GRZ2-F1
#
_cell.length_a   1.000
_cell.length_b   1.000
_cell.length_c   1.000
_cell.angle_alpha   90.00
_cell.angle_beta   90.00
_cell.angle_gamma   90.00
#
_symmetry.space_group_name_H-M   'P 1'
#
loop_
_entity.id
_entity.type
_entity.pdbx_description
1 polymer ?
#
loop_
_entity_poly.entity_id
_entity_poly.type
_entity_poly.pdbx_seq_one_letter_code
_entity_poly.pdbx_strand_id
1 'polypeptide(L)' 'RIDLKKRTANMLVSDEELAKRRAALDAAGGYKYPVSQTPWQEIQRAVIGELADGMVLKPAVKYQKINATFGVPRDNH' A
#
# COMPACT_ATOMS: atom_id res chain seq x y z
N ARG A 1 -2.88 -5.84 23.91
CA ARG A 1 -3.66 -4.94 24.80
C ARG A 1 -4.26 -3.81 23.98
N ILE A 2 -5.56 -3.58 24.10
CA ILE A 2 -6.26 -2.49 23.41
C ILE A 2 -6.72 -1.49 24.47
N ASP A 3 -6.45 -0.20 24.24
CA ASP A 3 -6.90 0.91 25.08
C ASP A 3 -7.50 2.00 24.18
N LEU A 4 -8.83 2.13 24.22
CA LEU A 4 -9.57 3.06 23.37
C LEU A 4 -9.46 4.51 23.83
N LYS A 5 -9.28 4.76 25.14
CA LYS A 5 -9.09 6.13 25.66
C LYS A 5 -7.75 6.69 25.21
N LYS A 6 -6.72 5.83 25.17
CA LYS A 6 -5.38 6.18 24.68
C LYS A 6 -5.21 6.00 23.17
N ARG A 7 -6.18 5.39 22.48
CA ARG A 7 -6.11 5.03 21.05
C ARG A 7 -4.89 4.18 20.70
N THR A 8 -4.59 3.18 21.54
CA THR A 8 -3.46 2.27 21.33
C THR A 8 -3.90 0.82 21.20
N ALA A 9 -3.22 0.07 20.33
CA ALA A 9 -3.30 -1.37 20.24
C ALA A 9 -1.86 -1.93 20.27
N ASN A 10 -1.45 -2.46 21.42
CA ASN A 10 -0.08 -2.89 21.66
C ASN A 10 0.04 -4.42 21.65
N MET A 11 1.02 -4.94 20.93
CA MET A 11 1.42 -6.35 21.01
C MET A 11 2.36 -6.52 22.21
N LEU A 12 1.91 -7.23 23.25
CA LEU A 12 2.67 -7.40 24.49
C LEU A 12 3.64 -8.58 24.37
N VAL A 13 4.59 -8.45 23.44
CA VAL A 13 5.68 -9.39 23.17
C VAL A 13 6.97 -8.58 23.20
N SER A 14 8.09 -9.18 23.59
CA SER A 14 9.36 -8.46 23.63
C SER A 14 9.85 -8.13 22.21
N ASP A 15 10.67 -7.07 22.10
CA ASP A 15 11.20 -6.63 20.82
C ASP A 15 12.14 -7.68 20.20
N GLU A 16 12.83 -8.47 21.02
CA GLU A 16 13.69 -9.57 20.56
C GLU A 16 12.88 -10.67 19.85
N GLU A 17 11.72 -11.03 20.40
CA GLU A 17 10.83 -12.02 19.79
C GLU A 17 10.17 -11.46 18.51
N LEU A 18 9.83 -10.17 18.48
CA LEU A 18 9.35 -9.53 17.24
C LEU A 18 10.43 -9.52 16.16
N ALA A 19 11.67 -9.21 16.51
CA ALA A 19 12.81 -9.25 15.59
C ALA A 19 13.05 -10.67 15.06
N LYS A 20 13.00 -11.68 15.92
CA LYS A 20 13.11 -13.10 15.53
C LYS A 20 12.01 -13.51 14.55
N ARG A 21 10.75 -13.13 14.82
CA ARG A 21 9.61 -13.42 13.92
C ARG A 21 9.74 -12.69 12.59
N ARG A 22 10.21 -11.44 12.59
CA ARG A 22 10.48 -10.69 11.36
C ARG A 22 11.54 -11.38 10.51
N ALA A 23 12.67 -11.76 11.10
CA ALA A 23 13.72 -12.49 10.40
C ALA A 23 13.22 -13.82 9.83
N ALA A 24 12.41 -14.56 10.57
CA ALA A 24 11.79 -15.79 10.08
C ALA A 24 10.79 -15.55 8.93
N LEU A 25 10.00 -14.48 8.99
CA LEU A 25 9.09 -14.09 7.92
C LEU A 25 9.84 -13.70 6.65
N ASP A 26 10.89 -12.90 6.78
CA ASP A 26 11.70 -12.45 5.65
C ASP A 26 12.43 -13.64 5.01
N ALA A 27 12.99 -14.55 5.82
CA ALA A 27 13.58 -15.80 5.35
C ALA A 27 12.59 -16.73 4.64
N ALA A 28 11.30 -16.66 4.99
CA ALA A 28 10.22 -17.39 4.34
C ALA A 28 9.69 -16.71 3.06
N GLY A 29 10.28 -15.59 2.64
CA GLY A 29 9.86 -14.84 1.45
C GLY A 29 8.73 -13.83 1.71
N GLY A 30 8.51 -13.44 2.96
CA GLY A 30 7.49 -12.47 3.35
C GLY A 30 6.08 -13.06 3.48
N TYR A 31 5.07 -12.19 3.39
CA TYR A 31 3.67 -12.61 3.47
C TYR A 31 3.25 -13.38 2.23
N LYS A 32 2.57 -14.52 2.43
CA LYS A 32 1.99 -15.29 1.32
C LYS A 32 0.76 -14.57 0.77
N TYR A 33 0.73 -14.35 -0.54
CA TYR A 33 -0.44 -13.87 -1.26
C TYR A 33 -0.54 -14.63 -2.60
N PRO A 34 -1.76 -14.79 -3.15
CA PRO A 34 -1.93 -15.44 -4.44
C PRO A 34 -1.30 -14.59 -5.56
N VAL A 35 -0.82 -15.27 -6.59
CA VAL A 35 -0.34 -14.61 -7.82
C VAL A 35 -1.45 -13.74 -8.42
N SER A 36 -1.05 -12.68 -9.14
CA SER A 36 -1.99 -11.93 -9.98
C SER A 36 -2.56 -12.84 -11.07
N GLN A 37 -3.87 -12.85 -11.22
CA GLN A 37 -4.60 -13.63 -12.21
C GLN A 37 -5.09 -12.76 -13.38
N THR A 38 -5.06 -11.44 -13.22
CA THR A 38 -5.48 -10.49 -14.26
C THR A 38 -4.47 -9.34 -14.36
N PRO A 39 -4.37 -8.70 -15.54
CA PRO A 39 -3.53 -7.51 -15.70
C PRO A 39 -3.89 -6.39 -14.72
N TRP A 40 -5.18 -6.22 -14.39
CA TRP A 40 -5.61 -5.20 -13.44
C TRP A 40 -5.11 -5.49 -12.01
N GLN A 41 -5.12 -6.75 -11.57
CA GLN A 41 -4.55 -7.12 -10.26
C GLN A 41 -3.06 -6.83 -10.19
N GLU A 42 -2.33 -7.10 -11.27
CA GLU A 42 -0.89 -6.79 -11.35
C GLU A 42 -0.62 -5.28 -11.28
N ILE A 43 -1.33 -4.49 -12.10
CA ILE A 43 -1.23 -3.02 -12.09
C ILE A 43 -1.55 -2.48 -10.69
N GLN A 44 -2.66 -2.91 -10.09
CA GLN A 44 -3.07 -2.44 -8.77
C GLN A 44 -1.99 -2.74 -7.71
N ARG A 45 -1.52 -4.00 -7.61
CA ARG A 45 -0.50 -4.40 -6.62
C ARG A 45 0.81 -3.63 -6.80
N ALA A 46 1.16 -3.25 -8.03
CA ALA A 46 2.37 -2.51 -8.31
C ALA A 46 2.32 -1.05 -7.81
N VAL A 47 1.14 -0.41 -7.76
CA VAL A 47 1.06 1.05 -7.56
C VAL A 47 0.10 1.54 -6.48
N ILE A 48 -0.68 0.67 -5.82
CA ILE A 48 -1.65 1.09 -4.79
C ILE A 48 -0.96 1.60 -3.51
N GLY A 49 -1.59 2.55 -2.84
CA GLY A 49 -1.27 3.05 -1.51
C GLY A 49 -1.78 2.16 -0.38
N GLU A 50 -1.27 2.38 0.83
CA GLU A 50 -1.81 1.77 2.04
C GLU A 50 -3.17 2.39 2.40
N LEU A 51 -3.99 1.69 3.19
CA LEU A 51 -5.31 2.18 3.62
C LEU A 51 -5.23 3.47 4.44
N ALA A 52 -4.17 3.64 5.24
CA ALA A 52 -3.93 4.85 6.02
C ALA A 52 -3.80 6.12 5.13
N ASP A 53 -3.36 5.94 3.89
CA ASP A 53 -3.20 7.01 2.88
C ASP A 53 -4.37 7.05 1.87
N GLY A 54 -5.47 6.34 2.16
CA GLY A 54 -6.67 6.33 1.32
C GLY A 54 -6.68 5.28 0.20
N MET A 55 -5.69 4.38 0.14
CA MET A 55 -5.65 3.24 -0.80
C MET A 55 -5.85 3.65 -2.28
N VAL A 56 -5.31 4.81 -2.66
CA VAL A 56 -5.36 5.30 -4.05
C VAL A 56 -4.22 4.71 -4.88
N LEU A 57 -4.30 4.79 -6.21
CA LEU A 57 -3.12 4.55 -7.05
C LEU A 57 -2.10 5.66 -6.76
N LYS A 58 -0.96 5.34 -6.13
CA LYS A 58 0.05 6.34 -5.69
C LYS A 58 0.41 7.35 -6.78
N PRO A 59 0.60 6.97 -8.07
CA PRO A 59 0.92 7.93 -9.12
C PRO A 59 -0.23 8.87 -9.48
N ALA A 60 -1.49 8.53 -9.16
CA ALA A 60 -2.65 9.30 -9.58
C ALA A 60 -2.75 10.67 -8.90
N VAL A 61 -2.28 10.79 -7.66
CA VAL A 61 -2.43 12.03 -6.87
C VAL A 61 -1.68 13.22 -7.48
N LYS A 62 -0.67 12.98 -8.31
CA LYS A 62 0.09 14.04 -9.02
C LYS A 62 -0.67 14.66 -10.20
N TYR A 63 -1.70 13.97 -10.70
CA TYR A 63 -2.43 14.36 -11.91
C TYR A 63 -3.71 15.09 -11.51
N GLN A 64 -3.62 16.42 -11.39
CA GLN A 64 -4.74 17.28 -10.98
C GLN A 64 -4.92 18.43 -11.99
N LYS A 65 -6.17 18.86 -12.18
CA LYS A 65 -6.55 19.96 -13.10
C LYS A 65 -5.95 19.78 -14.51
N ILE A 66 -6.16 18.60 -15.10
CA ILE A 66 -5.40 18.14 -16.28
C ILE A 66 -5.36 19.14 -17.42
N ASN A 67 -6.51 19.73 -17.77
CA ASN A 67 -6.63 20.72 -18.84
C ASN A 67 -5.83 22.01 -18.56
N ALA A 68 -5.80 22.46 -17.30
CA ALA A 68 -5.08 23.66 -16.91
C ALA A 68 -3.58 23.41 -16.70
N THR A 69 -3.21 22.22 -16.21
CA THR A 69 -1.82 21.86 -15.88
C THR A 69 -1.05 21.33 -17.08
N PHE A 70 -1.68 20.52 -17.93
CA PHE A 70 -1.05 19.83 -19.06
C PHE A 70 -1.61 20.24 -20.43
N GLY A 71 -2.59 21.15 -20.46
CA GLY A 71 -3.24 21.60 -21.69
C GLY A 71 -4.38 20.69 -22.17
N VAL A 72 -5.01 21.12 -23.25
CA VAL A 72 -6.03 20.31 -23.95
C VAL A 72 -5.30 19.24 -24.77
N PRO A 73 -5.75 17.96 -24.75
CA PRO A 73 -5.21 16.93 -25.61
C PRO A 73 -5.26 17.32 -27.09
N ARG A 74 -4.40 16.70 -27.91
CA ARG A 74 -4.39 16.91 -29.35
C ARG A 74 -5.74 16.55 -29.96
N ASP A 75 -6.17 17.35 -30.92
CA ASP A 75 -7.26 16.95 -31.82
C ASP A 75 -6.83 15.70 -32.58
N ASN A 76 -7.74 14.73 -32.68
CA ASN A 76 -7.47 13.41 -33.23
C ASN A 76 -8.17 13.16 -34.57
N HIS A 77 -8.90 14.14 -35.11
CA HIS A 77 -9.52 14.10 -36.44
C HIS A 77 -9.43 15.46 -37.14
#